data_AF-A0A2E5JQJ6-F1
#
_entry.id   AF-A0A2E5JQJ6-F1
#
_cell.length_a   1.000
_cell.length_b   1.000
_cell.length_c   1.000
_cell.angle_alpha   90.00
_cell.angle_beta   90.00
_cell.angle_gamma   90.00
#
_symmetry.space_group_name_H-M   'P 1'
#
loop_
_entity.id
_entity.type
_entity.pdbx_description
1 polymer ?
#
loop_
_entity_poly.entity_id
_entity_poly.type
_entity_poly.pdbx_seq_one_letter_code
_entity_poly.pdbx_strand_id
1 'polypeptide(L)'
;MEITPVEKIDKPQTADARDIQLREASRKMEAAFLTYVFKTMEKTIPKTSVSGGSNNNLASMMFSSVMADAVSEQGGIGLGDQLYNSLKEMDEIPDFDNMQMDNISNTLNAMKLMKKGLEK
;
A
#
# COMPACT_ATOMS: atom_id res chain seq x y z
N MET A 1 -15.51 27.71 -11.06
CA MET A 1 -15.18 26.28 -11.11
C MET A 1 -15.68 25.69 -9.81
N GLU A 2 -16.87 25.10 -9.84
CA GLU A 2 -17.45 24.45 -8.67
C GLU A 2 -16.65 23.18 -8.42
N ILE A 3 -15.99 23.11 -7.26
CA ILE A 3 -15.39 21.85 -6.81
C ILE A 3 -16.55 20.93 -6.43
N THR A 4 -16.75 19.87 -7.20
CA THR A 4 -17.66 18.79 -6.80
C THR A 4 -17.16 18.24 -5.46
N PRO A 5 -18.05 18.04 -4.47
CA PRO A 5 -17.65 17.41 -3.22
C PRO A 5 -17.06 16.04 -3.55
N VAL A 6 -15.89 15.74 -2.99
CA VAL A 6 -15.32 14.39 -3.04
C VAL A 6 -16.43 13.45 -2.58
N GLU A 7 -16.89 12.60 -3.51
CA GLU A 7 -17.95 11.63 -3.29
C GLU A 7 -17.64 10.90 -1.98
N LYS A 8 -18.62 10.82 -1.07
CA LYS A 8 -18.41 10.21 0.25
C LYS A 8 -17.98 8.75 0.01
N ILE A 9 -16.68 8.51 0.13
CA ILE A 9 -16.11 7.16 0.14
C ILE A 9 -16.77 6.44 1.31
N ASP A 10 -17.58 5.44 1.01
CA ASP A 10 -18.28 4.66 2.00
C ASP A 10 -17.23 4.02 2.90
N LYS A 11 -17.13 4.50 4.14
CA LYS A 11 -16.09 4.03 5.05
C LYS A 11 -16.39 2.56 5.35
N PRO A 12 -15.42 1.65 5.16
CA PRO A 12 -15.62 0.24 5.49
C PRO A 12 -16.05 0.11 6.94
N GLN A 13 -17.14 -0.63 7.16
CA GLN A 13 -17.83 -0.74 8.45
C GLN A 13 -17.10 -1.66 9.44
N THR A 14 -16.13 -2.45 8.97
CA THR A 14 -15.34 -3.37 9.80
C THR A 14 -13.85 -3.25 9.47
N ALA A 15 -12.99 -3.60 10.45
CA ALA A 15 -11.54 -3.65 10.27
C ALA A 15 -11.14 -4.60 9.13
N ASP A 16 -11.81 -5.75 9.00
CA ASP A 16 -11.55 -6.70 7.92
C ASP A 16 -11.92 -6.13 6.55
N ALA A 17 -13.08 -5.46 6.43
CA ALA A 17 -13.49 -4.82 5.18
C ALA A 17 -12.52 -3.69 4.81
N ARG A 18 -11.96 -2.97 5.79
CA ARG A 18 -10.94 -1.95 5.60
C ARG A 18 -9.63 -2.55 5.12
N ASP A 19 -9.13 -3.61 5.76
CA ASP A 19 -7.89 -4.28 5.40
C ASP A 19 -7.93 -4.79 3.95
N ILE A 20 -9.05 -5.42 3.57
CA ILE A 20 -9.30 -5.89 2.21
C ILE A 20 -9.27 -4.73 1.21
N GLN A 21 -10.00 -3.64 1.48
CA GLN A 21 -10.01 -2.46 0.61
C GLN A 21 -8.63 -1.81 0.51
N LEU A 22 -7.87 -1.77 1.61
CA LEU A 22 -6.53 -1.18 1.63
C LEU A 22 -5.55 -2.00 0.79
N ARG A 23 -5.58 -3.33 0.90
CA ARG A 23 -4.81 -4.25 0.04
C ARG A 23 -5.17 -4.06 -1.43
N GLU A 24 -6.46 -4.01 -1.73
CA GLU A 24 -6.93 -3.87 -3.11
C GLU A 24 -6.53 -2.54 -3.72
N ALA A 25 -6.71 -1.43 -2.98
CA ALA A 25 -6.31 -0.10 -3.41
C ALA A 25 -4.79 -0.02 -3.65
N SER A 26 -3.99 -0.60 -2.75
CA SER A 26 -2.52 -0.59 -2.87
C SER A 26 -2.04 -1.40 -4.09
N ARG A 27 -2.65 -2.55 -4.36
CA ARG A 27 -2.41 -3.34 -5.59
C ARG A 27 -2.81 -2.59 -6.85
N LYS A 28 -3.97 -1.91 -6.85
CA LYS A 28 -4.42 -1.08 -7.98
C LYS A 28 -3.45 0.08 -8.26
N MET A 29 -2.87 0.68 -7.22
CA MET A 29 -1.88 1.74 -7.38
C MET A 29 -0.59 1.22 -8.04
N GLU A 30 -0.08 0.06 -7.61
CA GLU A 30 1.06 -0.59 -8.24
C GLU A 30 0.78 -0.92 -9.72
N ALA A 31 -0.39 -1.47 -10.04
CA ALA A 31 -0.78 -1.77 -11.41
C ALA A 31 -0.82 -0.51 -12.31
N ALA A 32 -1.37 0.59 -11.78
CA ALA A 32 -1.41 1.87 -12.50
C ALA A 32 0.00 2.44 -12.72
N PHE A 33 0.87 2.35 -11.71
CA PHE A 33 2.26 2.77 -11.79
C PHE A 33 3.04 1.95 -12.84
N LEU A 34 2.96 0.62 -12.79
CA LEU A 34 3.59 -0.26 -13.78
C LEU A 34 3.09 0.04 -15.19
N THR A 35 1.80 0.24 -15.36
CA THR A 35 1.22 0.66 -16.65
C THR A 35 1.85 1.96 -17.15
N TYR A 36 2.05 2.94 -16.27
CA TYR A 36 2.70 4.20 -16.62
C TYR A 36 4.18 4.03 -16.99
N VAL A 37 4.92 3.25 -16.21
CA VAL A 37 6.33 2.92 -16.47
C VAL A 37 6.46 2.23 -17.83
N PHE A 38 5.65 1.21 -18.10
CA PHE A 38 5.67 0.49 -19.36
C PHE A 38 5.30 1.36 -20.56
N LYS A 39 4.25 2.19 -20.45
CA LYS A 39 3.94 3.17 -21.50
C LYS A 39 5.07 4.15 -21.76
N THR A 40 5.83 4.51 -20.73
CA THR A 40 6.98 5.41 -20.85
C THR A 40 8.15 4.70 -21.51
N MET A 41 8.43 3.46 -21.13
CA MET A 41 9.44 2.61 -21.79
C MET A 41 9.10 2.35 -23.26
N GLU A 42 7.84 2.05 -23.59
CA GLU A 42 7.37 1.83 -24.97
C GLU A 42 7.67 3.03 -25.87
N LYS A 43 7.51 4.27 -25.36
CA LYS A 43 7.82 5.50 -26.11
C LYS A 43 9.30 5.64 -26.46
N THR A 44 10.19 4.97 -25.72
CA THR A 44 11.64 4.99 -25.99
C THR A 44 12.07 4.00 -27.05
N ILE A 45 11.18 3.08 -27.47
CA ILE A 45 11.47 2.11 -28.53
C ILE A 45 11.60 2.87 -29.86
N PRO A 46 12.77 2.83 -30.53
CA PRO A 46 12.97 3.56 -31.78
C PRO A 46 12.05 3.03 -32.87
N LYS A 47 11.17 3.87 -33.40
CA LYS A 47 10.30 3.49 -34.53
C LYS A 47 11.14 3.46 -35.81
N THR A 48 11.79 2.33 -36.08
CA THR A 48 12.54 2.13 -37.32
C THR A 48 11.55 1.98 -38.48
N SER A 49 11.32 3.06 -39.22
CA SER A 49 10.59 3.00 -40.49
C SER A 49 11.48 2.29 -41.51
N VAL A 50 11.30 0.98 -41.69
CA VAL A 50 11.77 0.32 -42.91
C VAL A 50 10.95 0.93 -44.04
N SER A 51 11.62 1.63 -44.95
CA SER A 51 11.05 2.33 -46.09
C SER A 51 9.82 1.60 -46.67
N GLY A 52 8.62 2.12 -46.41
CA GLY A 52 7.38 1.69 -47.06
C GLY A 52 6.49 0.67 -46.34
N GLY A 53 6.80 0.16 -45.15
CA GLY A 53 5.95 -0.86 -44.52
C GLY A 53 6.02 -0.95 -43.00
N SER A 54 4.90 -0.60 -42.35
CA SER A 54 4.59 -0.76 -40.92
C SER A 54 5.51 -0.07 -39.90
N ASN A 55 4.92 0.78 -39.06
CA ASN A 55 5.60 1.49 -37.96
C ASN A 55 5.90 0.60 -36.75
N ASN A 56 5.67 -0.71 -36.85
CA ASN A 56 5.79 -1.66 -35.75
C ASN A 56 7.07 -2.48 -35.93
N ASN A 57 8.08 -2.20 -35.11
CA ASN A 57 9.27 -3.03 -35.04
C ASN A 57 9.06 -4.23 -34.10
N LEU A 58 9.91 -5.26 -34.22
CA LEU A 58 9.84 -6.47 -33.39
C LEU A 58 9.88 -6.16 -31.89
N ALA A 59 10.67 -5.16 -31.47
CA ALA A 59 10.81 -4.76 -30.08
C ALA A 59 9.47 -4.26 -29.49
N SER A 60 8.71 -3.45 -30.22
CA SER A 60 7.37 -3.00 -29.80
C SER A 60 6.38 -4.17 -29.71
N MET A 61 6.47 -5.15 -30.63
CA MET A 61 5.58 -6.30 -30.61
C MET A 61 5.84 -7.24 -29.43
N MET A 62 7.11 -7.41 -29.03
CA MET A 62 7.48 -8.25 -27.89
C MET A 62 7.36 -7.54 -26.54
N PHE A 63 7.23 -6.22 -26.53
CA PHE A 63 7.24 -5.42 -25.32
C PHE A 63 6.19 -5.89 -24.29
N SER A 64 4.94 -6.07 -24.71
CA SER A 64 3.87 -6.52 -23.81
C SER A 64 4.14 -7.90 -23.22
N SER A 65 4.70 -8.84 -24.01
CA SER A 65 5.04 -10.19 -23.54
C SER A 65 6.14 -10.16 -22.49
N VAL A 66 7.24 -9.44 -22.73
CA VAL A 66 8.36 -9.34 -21.79
C VAL A 66 7.91 -8.67 -20.49
N MET A 67 7.06 -7.65 -20.57
CA MET A 67 6.51 -7.00 -19.38
C MET A 67 5.54 -7.91 -18.62
N ALA A 68 4.70 -8.67 -19.32
CA ALA A 68 3.80 -9.65 -18.70
C ALA A 68 4.59 -10.75 -17.98
N ASP A 69 5.63 -11.29 -18.61
CA ASP A 69 6.51 -12.30 -18.02
C ASP A 69 7.19 -11.74 -16.76
N ALA A 70 7.80 -10.56 -16.86
CA ALA A 70 8.49 -9.90 -15.74
C ALA A 70 7.55 -9.62 -14.55
N VAL A 71 6.30 -9.20 -14.80
CA VAL A 71 5.31 -8.97 -13.74
C VAL A 71 4.78 -10.29 -13.18
N SER A 72 4.61 -11.33 -14.00
CA SER A 72 4.07 -12.62 -13.58
C SER A 72 5.05 -13.41 -12.71
N GLU A 73 6.34 -13.40 -13.02
CA GLU A 73 7.37 -14.13 -12.26
C GLU A 73 7.56 -13.55 -10.85
N GLN A 74 7.42 -12.23 -10.69
CA GLN A 74 7.60 -11.55 -9.40
C GLN A 74 6.28 -11.23 -8.68
N GLY A 75 5.12 -11.47 -9.32
CA GLY A 75 3.81 -11.15 -8.76
C GLY A 75 3.55 -9.64 -8.62
N GLY A 76 4.28 -8.81 -9.38
CA GLY A 76 4.39 -7.36 -9.20
C GLY A 76 5.84 -6.94 -8.90
N ILE A 77 6.04 -5.71 -8.44
CA ILE A 77 7.36 -5.20 -8.00
C ILE A 77 7.44 -5.03 -6.48
N GLY A 78 6.37 -5.38 -5.77
CA GLY A 78 6.24 -5.28 -4.31
C GLY A 78 5.89 -3.87 -3.82
N LEU A 79 5.65 -2.91 -4.72
CA LEU A 79 5.30 -1.53 -4.33
C LEU A 79 3.93 -1.50 -3.63
N GLY A 80 2.97 -2.31 -4.11
CA GLY A 80 1.65 -2.40 -3.48
C GLY A 80 1.71 -2.89 -2.04
N ASP A 81 2.59 -3.84 -1.73
CA ASP A 81 2.75 -4.34 -0.36
C ASP A 81 3.42 -3.30 0.55
N GLN A 82 4.42 -2.57 0.06
CA GLN A 82 5.06 -1.47 0.82
C GLN A 82 4.06 -0.36 1.15
N LEU A 83 3.21 0.00 0.18
CA LEU A 83 2.15 0.98 0.36
C LEU A 83 1.10 0.51 1.36
N TYR A 84 0.65 -0.74 1.25
CA TYR A 84 -0.29 -1.33 2.21
C TYR A 84 0.27 -1.31 3.63
N ASN A 85 1.53 -1.74 3.83
CA ASN A 85 2.17 -1.74 5.14
C ASN A 85 2.28 -0.32 5.71
N SER A 86 2.76 0.63 4.90
CA SER A 86 2.92 2.03 5.33
C SER A 86 1.58 2.66 5.73
N LEU A 87 0.51 2.40 4.96
CA LEU A 87 -0.81 2.94 5.26
C LEU A 87 -1.47 2.25 6.44
N LYS A 88 -1.25 0.95 6.61
CA LYS A 88 -1.75 0.18 7.76
C LYS A 88 -1.11 0.66 9.06
N GLU A 89 0.20 0.87 9.08
CA GLU A 89 0.93 1.43 10.22
C GLU A 89 0.44 2.85 10.58
N MET A 90 0.05 3.67 9.60
CA MET A 90 -0.55 4.99 9.86
C MET A 90 -1.99 4.92 10.39
N ASP A 91 -2.76 3.89 10.02
CA ASP A 91 -4.13 3.67 10.48
C ASP A 91 -4.17 3.06 11.90
N GLU A 92 -3.10 2.38 12.33
CA GLU A 92 -2.89 1.96 13.72
C GLU A 92 -2.55 3.19 14.59
N ILE A 93 -3.52 4.09 14.77
CA ILE A 93 -3.52 4.99 15.93
C ILE A 93 -3.53 4.06 17.15
N PRO A 94 -2.54 4.12 18.06
CA PRO A 94 -2.58 3.32 19.26
C PRO A 94 -3.91 3.59 19.94
N ASP A 95 -4.70 2.54 20.11
CA ASP A 95 -5.89 2.60 20.93
C ASP A 95 -5.41 2.86 22.37
N PHE A 96 -5.38 4.14 22.75
CA PHE A 96 -4.96 4.58 24.08
C PHE A 96 -5.88 4.00 25.16
N ASP A 97 -7.09 3.53 24.80
CA ASP A 97 -8.00 2.87 25.73
C ASP A 97 -7.57 1.42 26.02
N ASN A 98 -6.80 0.80 25.13
CA ASN A 98 -6.33 -0.59 25.24
C ASN A 98 -4.86 -0.73 25.71
N MET A 99 -4.15 0.37 25.95
CA MET A 99 -2.90 0.34 26.73
C MET A 99 -3.23 0.01 28.19
N GLN A 100 -2.94 -1.23 28.61
CA GLN A 100 -3.25 -1.78 29.93
C GLN A 100 -2.95 -0.82 31.10
N MET A 101 -3.96 -0.07 31.55
CA MET A 101 -4.01 0.63 32.84
C MET A 101 -3.90 -0.34 34.04
N ASP A 102 -4.06 -1.64 33.79
CA ASP A 102 -3.89 -2.71 34.77
C ASP A 102 -2.44 -2.79 35.29
N ASN A 103 -1.45 -2.53 34.44
CA ASN A 103 -0.06 -2.55 34.85
C ASN A 103 0.25 -1.38 35.80
N ILE A 104 -0.33 -0.21 35.57
CA ILE A 104 -0.13 0.97 36.43
C ILE A 104 -0.80 0.76 37.80
N SER A 105 -2.02 0.23 37.83
CA SER A 105 -2.75 -0.06 39.08
C SER A 105 -2.04 -1.12 39.92
N ASN A 106 -1.55 -2.19 39.30
CA ASN A 106 -0.78 -3.22 39.98
C ASN A 106 0.55 -2.67 40.53
N THR A 107 1.22 -1.81 39.78
CA THR A 107 2.49 -1.17 40.21
C THR A 107 2.27 -0.17 41.36
N LEU A 108 1.18 0.62 41.32
CA LEU A 108 0.81 1.53 42.41
C LEU A 108 0.44 0.78 43.69
N ASN A 109 -0.30 -0.33 43.57
CA ASN A 109 -0.66 -1.17 44.70
C ASN A 109 0.58 -1.82 45.33
N ALA A 110 1.50 -2.34 44.51
CA ALA A 110 2.78 -2.88 44.99
C ALA A 110 3.62 -1.82 45.72
N MET A 111 3.70 -0.60 45.17
CA MET A 111 4.46 0.50 45.77
C MET A 111 3.83 1.00 47.08
N LYS A 112 2.49 1.06 47.17
CA LYS A 112 1.77 1.34 48.43
C LYS A 112 2.03 0.28 49.49
N LEU A 113 2.10 -1.00 49.09
CA LEU A 113 2.38 -2.11 50.01
C LEU A 113 3.80 -2.02 50.57
N MET A 114 4.79 -1.72 49.70
CA MET A 114 6.18 -1.52 50.11
C MET A 114 6.33 -0.31 51.02
N LYS A 115 5.67 0.82 50.71
CA LYS A 115 5.69 2.02 51.56
C LYS A 115 5.10 1.74 52.95
N LYS A 116 3.99 0.99 53.03
CA LYS A 116 3.37 0.60 54.31
C LYS A 116 4.25 -0.35 55.14
N GLY A 117 5.09 -1.16 54.48
CA GLY A 117 6.07 -2.03 55.15
C GLY A 117 7.27 -1.29 55.73
N LEU A 118 7.56 -0.07 55.26
CA LEU A 118 8.65 0.80 55.74
C LEU A 118 8.24 1.71 56.91
N GLU A 119 6.95 1.79 57.24
CA GLU A 119 6.40 2.63 58.34
C GLU A 119 6.16 1.84 59.64
N LYS A 120 6.78 0.68 59.81
CA LYS A 120 6.87 -0.07 61.09
C LYS A 120 8.32 -0.18 61.53
#